data_AF-A0A4Z0D6T8-F1
#
_entry.id   AF-A0A4Z0D6T8-F1
#
_cell.length_a   1.000
_cell.length_b   1.000
_cell.length_c   1.000
_cell.angle_alpha   90.00
_cell.angle_beta   90.00
_cell.angle_gamma   90.00
#
_symmetry.space_group_name_H-M   'P 1'
#
loop_
_entity.id
_entity.type
_entity.pdbx_description
1 polymer ?
#
loop_
_entity_poly.entity_id
_entity_poly.type
_entity_poly.pdbx_seq_one_letter_code
_entity_poly.pdbx_strand_id
1 'polypeptide(L)'
;MNFKTALLSILDEDRLVSISEETVERFNLQESTQKRLDKLKSFVNSIQSISDDINESSIVKLIQEFDDEEDEDEEGYWRPFLYDVQTEEIFPIDLIPFEELFTYQVEGLTDDIGLLSEVMVELTFDGFTIEEQQISIMTFEDSLASLE
;
A
#
# COMPACT_ATOMS: atom_id res chain seq x y z
N MET A 1 -4.89 14.39 11.05
CA MET A 1 -5.75 13.25 10.64
C MET A 1 -4.82 12.06 10.48
N ASN A 2 -5.17 10.87 10.98
CA ASN A 2 -4.35 9.69 10.74
C ASN A 2 -4.56 9.15 9.32
N PHE A 3 -3.67 8.26 8.90
CA PHE A 3 -3.65 7.69 7.57
C PHE A 3 -4.92 6.91 7.26
N LYS A 4 -5.42 6.11 8.21
CA LYS A 4 -6.72 5.43 8.11
C LYS A 4 -7.83 6.39 7.68
N THR A 5 -8.03 7.45 8.45
CA THR A 5 -9.15 8.38 8.25
C THR A 5 -9.01 9.12 6.92
N ALA A 6 -7.79 9.54 6.57
CA ALA A 6 -7.53 10.20 5.31
C ALA A 6 -7.82 9.29 4.11
N LEU A 7 -7.33 8.04 4.13
CA LEU A 7 -7.53 7.08 3.06
C LEU A 7 -9.00 6.68 2.91
N LEU A 8 -9.68 6.34 4.01
CA LEU A 8 -11.10 5.96 3.99
C LEU A 8 -12.02 7.12 3.58
N SER A 9 -11.59 8.38 3.72
CA SER A 9 -12.36 9.53 3.24
C SER A 9 -12.37 9.68 1.71
N ILE A 10 -11.44 9.01 1.02
CA ILE A 10 -11.25 9.05 -0.44
C ILE A 10 -11.79 7.77 -1.10
N LEU A 11 -11.65 6.62 -0.44
CA LEU A 11 -11.99 5.30 -0.99
C LEU A 11 -13.49 5.00 -0.90
N ASP A 12 -14.27 5.47 -1.86
CA ASP A 12 -15.63 4.99 -2.12
C ASP A 12 -15.66 3.83 -3.14
N GLU A 13 -16.84 3.26 -3.39
CA GLU A 13 -16.99 2.10 -4.27
C GLU A 13 -16.58 2.38 -5.72
N ASP A 14 -16.94 3.55 -6.27
CA ASP A 14 -16.57 3.93 -7.65
C ASP A 14 -15.07 4.16 -7.76
N ARG A 15 -14.47 4.71 -6.69
CA ARG A 15 -13.03 4.89 -6.58
C ARG A 15 -12.29 3.57 -6.54
N LEU A 16 -12.76 2.61 -5.76
CA LEU A 16 -12.16 1.28 -5.68
C LEU A 16 -12.21 0.55 -7.03
N VAL A 17 -13.29 0.72 -7.80
CA VAL A 17 -13.38 0.19 -9.18
C VAL A 17 -12.30 0.81 -10.05
N SER A 18 -12.20 2.14 -10.07
CA SER A 18 -11.24 2.88 -10.90
C SER A 18 -9.79 2.53 -10.54
N ILE A 19 -9.48 2.44 -9.25
CA ILE A 19 -8.15 2.01 -8.77
C ILE A 19 -7.87 0.57 -9.21
N SER A 20 -8.86 -0.33 -9.15
CA SER A 20 -8.67 -1.72 -9.56
C SER A 20 -8.38 -1.87 -11.05
N GLU A 21 -9.02 -1.05 -11.88
CA GLU A 21 -8.78 -1.00 -13.33
C GLU A 21 -7.36 -0.51 -13.61
N GLU A 22 -7.00 0.64 -13.03
CA GLU A 22 -5.67 1.24 -13.16
C GLU A 22 -4.57 0.27 -12.71
N THR A 23 -4.72 -0.33 -11.51
CA THR A 23 -3.73 -1.26 -10.97
C THR A 23 -3.53 -2.49 -11.87
N VAL A 24 -4.61 -3.06 -12.43
CA VAL A 24 -4.47 -4.24 -13.31
C VAL A 24 -3.80 -3.88 -14.63
N GLU A 25 -4.18 -2.74 -15.23
CA GLU A 25 -3.63 -2.28 -16.51
C GLU A 25 -2.16 -1.86 -16.36
N ARG A 26 -1.87 -0.99 -15.39
CA ARG A 26 -0.56 -0.38 -15.21
C ARG A 26 0.52 -1.36 -14.75
N PHE A 27 0.20 -2.24 -13.80
CA PHE A 27 1.14 -3.23 -13.28
C PHE A 27 1.07 -4.58 -13.99
N ASN A 28 0.24 -4.69 -15.05
CA ASN A 28 0.06 -5.90 -15.84
C ASN A 28 -0.18 -7.16 -14.96
N LEU A 29 -1.04 -7.02 -13.96
CA LEU A 29 -1.28 -8.08 -12.99
C LEU A 29 -1.99 -9.27 -13.65
N GLN A 30 -1.57 -10.49 -13.32
CA GLN A 30 -2.20 -11.72 -13.82
C GLN A 30 -3.51 -12.07 -13.08
N GLU A 31 -4.39 -11.09 -12.91
CA GLU A 31 -5.73 -11.28 -12.36
C GLU A 31 -6.74 -10.30 -12.97
N SER A 32 -8.02 -10.64 -12.88
CA SER A 32 -9.10 -9.76 -13.35
C SER A 32 -9.28 -8.55 -12.43
N THR A 33 -9.71 -7.42 -13.00
CA THR A 33 -10.18 -6.23 -12.27
C THR A 33 -11.16 -6.57 -11.14
N GLN A 34 -12.10 -7.49 -11.35
CA GLN A 34 -13.07 -7.87 -10.31
C GLN A 34 -12.40 -8.51 -9.09
N LYS A 35 -11.42 -9.41 -9.32
CA LYS A 35 -10.64 -10.03 -8.25
C LYS A 35 -9.81 -8.99 -7.48
N ARG A 36 -9.21 -8.03 -8.19
CA ARG A 36 -8.50 -6.90 -7.58
C ARG A 36 -9.44 -6.06 -6.73
N LEU A 37 -10.63 -5.72 -7.23
CA LEU A 37 -11.65 -4.98 -6.50
C LEU A 37 -12.06 -5.69 -5.20
N ASP A 38 -12.28 -7.00 -5.26
CA ASP A 38 -12.64 -7.79 -4.07
C ASP A 38 -11.53 -7.75 -3.02
N LYS A 39 -10.25 -7.80 -3.43
CA LYS A 39 -9.10 -7.62 -2.53
C LYS A 39 -9.07 -6.23 -1.91
N LEU A 40 -9.25 -5.18 -2.71
CA LEU A 40 -9.24 -3.81 -2.19
C LEU A 40 -10.41 -3.57 -1.22
N LYS A 41 -11.59 -4.14 -1.49
CA LYS A 41 -12.72 -4.13 -0.54
C LYS A 41 -12.37 -4.85 0.76
N SER A 42 -11.69 -6.01 0.68
CA SER A 42 -11.22 -6.74 1.86
C SER A 42 -10.22 -5.92 2.68
N PHE A 43 -9.26 -5.25 2.01
CA PHE A 43 -8.30 -4.34 2.64
C PHE A 43 -9.00 -3.15 3.31
N VAL A 44 -9.94 -2.49 2.63
CA VAL A 44 -10.71 -1.39 3.23
C VAL A 44 -11.44 -1.85 4.49
N ASN A 45 -12.04 -3.04 4.45
CA ASN A 45 -12.70 -3.61 5.62
C ASN A 45 -11.73 -3.94 6.76
N SER A 46 -10.50 -4.39 6.47
CA SER A 46 -9.52 -4.72 7.51
C SER A 46 -9.01 -3.48 8.23
N ILE A 47 -8.84 -2.35 7.53
CA ILE A 47 -8.38 -1.11 8.15
C ILE A 47 -9.48 -0.36 8.90
N GLN A 48 -10.77 -0.62 8.62
CA GLN A 48 -11.89 0.00 9.35
C GLN A 48 -11.86 -0.29 10.85
N SER A 49 -11.37 -1.47 11.27
CA SER A 49 -11.29 -1.87 12.67
C SER A 49 -10.06 -1.34 13.42
N ILE A 50 -9.10 -0.73 12.74
CA ILE A 50 -7.90 -0.16 13.37
C ILE A 50 -8.30 1.06 14.22
N SER A 51 -7.51 1.39 15.25
CA SER A 51 -7.76 2.58 16.08
C SER A 51 -7.78 3.87 15.26
N ASP A 52 -8.62 4.82 15.68
CA ASP A 52 -8.64 6.19 15.17
C ASP A 52 -7.66 7.11 15.91
N ASP A 53 -6.90 6.56 16.87
CA ASP A 53 -5.85 7.30 17.56
C ASP A 53 -4.79 7.80 16.56
N ILE A 54 -4.17 8.92 16.90
CA ILE A 54 -3.12 9.54 16.11
C ILE A 54 -1.80 9.30 16.83
N ASN A 55 -0.88 8.60 16.16
CA ASN A 55 0.51 8.56 16.56
C ASN A 55 1.26 9.77 15.96
N GLU A 56 1.82 10.61 16.82
CA GLU A 56 2.52 11.85 16.44
C GLU A 56 4.05 11.68 16.40
N SER A 57 4.59 10.49 16.68
CA SER A 57 6.05 10.27 16.64
C SER A 57 6.61 10.35 15.22
N SER A 58 5.78 10.01 14.24
CA SER A 58 6.19 9.83 12.84
C SER A 58 5.05 10.20 11.90
N ILE A 59 5.38 10.43 10.63
CA ILE A 59 4.44 10.80 9.57
C ILE A 59 4.67 9.86 8.39
N VAL A 60 3.60 9.31 7.84
CA VAL A 60 3.63 8.62 6.55
C VAL A 60 3.70 9.69 5.45
N LYS A 61 4.78 9.73 4.68
CA LYS A 61 4.95 10.61 3.53
C LYS A 61 4.84 9.81 2.24
N LEU A 62 4.06 10.30 1.29
CA LEU A 62 4.07 9.75 -0.08
C LEU A 62 5.16 10.46 -0.88
N ILE A 63 6.14 9.68 -1.35
CA ILE A 63 7.32 10.19 -2.05
C ILE A 63 7.40 9.47 -3.40
N GLN A 64 7.69 10.22 -4.46
CA GLN A 64 7.98 9.64 -5.77
C GLN A 64 9.44 9.20 -5.80
N GLU A 65 9.67 7.90 -6.00
CA GLU A 65 10.99 7.32 -6.25
C GLU A 65 11.23 7.16 -7.75
N PHE A 66 12.48 7.26 -8.18
CA PHE A 66 12.93 7.02 -9.55
C PHE A 66 13.95 5.88 -9.50
N ASP A 67 13.82 4.91 -10.41
CA ASP A 67 14.65 3.69 -10.41
C ASP A 67 16.13 3.98 -10.73
N ASP A 68 16.43 5.05 -11.46
CA ASP A 68 17.79 5.55 -11.71
C ASP A 68 17.86 7.08 -11.57
N GLU A 69 18.86 7.58 -10.81
CA GLU A 69 19.09 9.03 -10.62
C GLU A 69 19.46 9.76 -11.93
N GLU A 70 19.82 9.03 -12.99
CA GLU A 70 20.24 9.60 -14.28
C GLU A 70 19.11 9.69 -15.32
N ASP A 71 17.96 9.06 -15.08
CA ASP A 71 16.82 9.01 -16.01
C ASP A 71 15.59 9.72 -15.42
N GLU A 72 15.70 11.04 -15.18
CA GLU A 72 14.56 11.93 -14.83
C GLU A 72 13.45 11.96 -15.91
N ASP A 73 13.68 11.31 -17.06
CA ASP A 73 12.72 11.13 -18.15
C ASP A 73 11.78 9.92 -17.94
N GLU A 74 12.01 9.08 -16.91
CA GLU A 74 11.10 7.99 -16.53
C GLU A 74 10.00 8.44 -15.55
N GLU A 75 8.81 7.84 -15.67
CA GLU A 75 7.71 8.09 -14.75
C GLU A 75 8.03 7.45 -13.39
N GLY A 76 8.49 8.25 -12.43
CA GLY A 76 8.73 7.79 -11.06
C GLY A 76 7.48 7.23 -10.38
N TYR A 77 7.68 6.39 -9.38
CA TYR A 77 6.65 5.63 -8.68
C TYR A 77 6.44 6.15 -7.25
N TRP A 78 5.20 6.47 -6.88
CA TRP A 78 4.82 6.97 -5.57
C TRP A 78 4.73 5.85 -4.56
N ARG A 79 5.45 6.01 -3.45
CA ARG A 79 5.48 5.03 -2.36
C ARG A 79 5.31 5.71 -1.00
N PRO A 80 4.62 5.05 -0.06
CA PRO A 80 4.57 5.49 1.32
C PRO A 80 5.88 5.19 2.05
N PHE A 81 6.38 6.17 2.79
CA PHE A 81 7.51 6.06 3.70
C PHE A 81 7.16 6.56 5.08
N LEU A 82 7.81 6.04 6.11
CA LEU A 82 7.72 6.60 7.45
C LEU A 82 8.85 7.59 7.68
N TYR A 83 8.47 8.84 7.94
CA TYR A 83 9.35 9.91 8.36
C TYR A 83 9.32 10.04 9.88
N ASP A 84 10.45 9.81 10.54
CA ASP A 84 10.59 10.04 11.97
C ASP A 84 10.77 11.54 12.25
N VAL A 85 9.88 12.12 13.06
CA VAL A 85 9.86 13.57 13.31
C VAL A 85 11.03 14.02 14.20
N GLN A 86 11.63 13.11 14.97
CA GLN A 86 12.74 13.42 15.87
C GLN A 86 14.10 13.29 15.19
N THR A 87 14.30 12.23 14.40
CA THR A 87 15.59 11.96 13.74
C THR A 87 15.68 12.51 12.33
N GLU A 88 14.54 12.90 11.73
CA GLU A 88 14.42 13.31 10.32
C GLU A 88 14.82 12.20 9.33
N GLU A 89 14.83 10.94 9.78
CA GLU A 89 15.13 9.77 8.96
C GLU A 89 13.88 9.24 8.25
N ILE A 90 14.10 8.60 7.10
CA ILE A 90 13.07 8.00 6.26
C ILE A 90 13.25 6.49 6.27
N PHE A 91 12.18 5.75 6.53
CA PHE A 91 12.16 4.30 6.59
C PHE A 91 11.09 3.72 5.65
N PRO A 92 11.35 2.57 5.03
CA PRO A 92 10.32 1.84 4.28
C PRO A 92 9.21 1.38 5.24
N ILE A 93 7.96 1.47 4.79
CA ILE A 93 6.81 1.07 5.62
C ILE A 93 6.71 -0.44 5.85
N ASP A 94 7.42 -1.26 5.06
CA ASP A 94 7.43 -2.72 5.16
C ASP A 94 7.88 -3.22 6.55
N LEU A 95 8.63 -2.39 7.27
CA LEU A 95 9.16 -2.71 8.60
C LEU A 95 8.19 -2.33 9.74
N ILE A 96 7.03 -1.75 9.41
CA ILE A 96 6.08 -1.22 10.37
C ILE A 96 4.93 -2.20 10.54
N PRO A 97 4.50 -2.49 11.79
CA PRO A 97 3.30 -3.29 12.01
C PRO A 97 2.10 -2.69 11.26
N PHE A 98 1.39 -3.53 10.50
CA PHE A 98 0.29 -3.10 9.64
C PHE A 98 -0.73 -2.20 10.36
N GLU A 99 -1.20 -2.61 11.55
CA GLU A 99 -2.17 -1.81 12.31
C GLU A 99 -1.61 -0.46 12.76
N GLU A 100 -0.32 -0.41 13.10
CA GLU A 100 0.37 0.78 13.58
C GLU A 100 0.52 1.81 12.44
N LEU A 101 0.83 1.35 11.22
CA LEU A 101 0.98 2.19 10.04
C LEU A 101 -0.19 3.16 9.85
N PHE A 102 -1.42 2.67 10.04
CA PHE A 102 -2.62 3.45 9.80
C PHE A 102 -2.98 4.43 10.93
N THR A 103 -2.28 4.39 12.06
CA THR A 103 -2.42 5.34 13.17
C THR A 103 -1.54 6.58 13.01
N TYR A 104 -0.50 6.52 12.18
CA TYR A 104 0.35 7.68 11.89
C TYR A 104 -0.39 8.75 11.11
N GLN A 105 0.08 10.00 11.20
CA GLN A 105 -0.36 11.06 10.30
C GLN A 105 0.09 10.76 8.87
N VAL A 106 -0.61 11.29 7.86
CA VAL A 106 -0.21 11.14 6.45
C VAL A 106 -0.06 12.50 5.77
N GLU A 107 0.96 12.61 4.91
CA GLU A 107 1.26 13.78 4.07
C GLU A 107 1.39 13.33 2.60
N GLY A 108 0.85 14.12 1.67
CA GLY A 108 0.95 13.87 0.22
C GLY A 108 -0.17 13.01 -0.37
N LEU A 109 -1.09 12.48 0.45
CA LEU A 109 -2.25 11.73 -0.04
C LEU A 109 -3.24 12.65 -0.78
N THR A 110 -3.60 12.29 -2.00
CA THR A 110 -4.56 13.02 -2.85
C THR A 110 -5.61 12.07 -3.44
N ASP A 111 -6.62 12.63 -4.11
CA ASP A 111 -7.60 11.91 -4.90
C ASP A 111 -7.16 11.77 -6.37
N ASP A 112 -5.89 11.54 -6.64
CA ASP A 112 -5.40 11.15 -7.97
C ASP A 112 -5.47 9.62 -8.15
N ILE A 113 -5.93 9.12 -9.29
CA ILE A 113 -6.08 7.66 -9.51
C ILE A 113 -4.72 6.97 -9.65
N GLY A 114 -3.78 7.60 -10.35
CA GLY A 114 -2.43 7.06 -10.55
C GLY A 114 -1.73 6.88 -9.20
N LEU A 115 -1.66 7.95 -8.40
CA LEU A 115 -1.08 7.90 -7.05
C LEU A 115 -1.78 6.87 -6.16
N LEU A 116 -3.12 6.86 -6.12
CA LEU A 116 -3.84 5.88 -5.30
C LEU A 116 -3.58 4.45 -5.77
N SER A 117 -3.46 4.20 -7.06
CA SER A 117 -3.18 2.85 -7.58
C SER A 117 -1.81 2.34 -7.13
N GLU A 118 -0.79 3.18 -7.15
CA GLU A 118 0.57 2.86 -6.70
C GLU A 118 0.59 2.64 -5.18
N VAL A 119 0.04 3.58 -4.40
CA VAL A 119 -0.04 3.44 -2.94
C VAL A 119 -0.81 2.20 -2.53
N MET A 120 -1.92 1.87 -3.20
CA MET A 120 -2.71 0.68 -2.86
C MET A 120 -1.98 -0.61 -3.22
N VAL A 121 -1.14 -0.63 -4.26
CA VAL A 121 -0.27 -1.77 -4.58
C VAL A 121 0.76 -1.97 -3.47
N GLU A 122 1.42 -0.91 -3.00
CA GLU A 122 2.39 -0.98 -1.90
C GLU A 122 1.74 -1.44 -0.59
N LEU A 123 0.60 -0.85 -0.21
CA LEU A 123 -0.12 -1.20 1.03
C LEU A 123 -0.71 -2.60 1.01
N THR A 124 -0.94 -3.14 -0.19
CA THR A 124 -1.31 -4.53 -0.40
C THR A 124 -0.13 -5.34 -0.89
N PHE A 125 1.12 -4.95 -0.57
CA PHE A 125 2.36 -5.66 -0.85
C PHE A 125 2.44 -6.29 -2.25
N ASP A 126 2.67 -5.49 -3.28
CA ASP A 126 2.64 -5.89 -4.70
C ASP A 126 1.29 -6.48 -5.13
N GLY A 127 0.24 -6.14 -4.40
CA GLY A 127 -1.11 -6.60 -4.66
C GLY A 127 -1.49 -7.98 -4.06
N PHE A 128 -0.71 -8.52 -3.11
CA PHE A 128 -1.09 -9.66 -2.28
C PHE A 128 -1.69 -9.25 -0.93
N THR A 129 -2.82 -9.83 -0.53
CA THR A 129 -3.26 -9.68 0.86
C THR A 129 -2.28 -10.36 1.82
N ILE A 130 -2.25 -9.97 3.10
CA ILE A 130 -1.41 -10.64 4.13
C ILE A 130 -1.68 -12.15 4.13
N GLU A 131 -2.93 -12.57 3.94
CA GLU A 131 -3.29 -13.99 3.84
C GLU A 131 -2.70 -14.65 2.59
N GLU A 132 -2.71 -13.96 1.44
CA GLU A 132 -2.08 -14.49 0.21
C GLU A 132 -0.57 -14.61 0.36
N GLN A 133 0.08 -13.66 1.05
CA GLN A 133 1.50 -13.76 1.37
C GLN A 133 1.80 -14.94 2.30
N GLN A 134 1.01 -15.12 3.36
CA GLN A 134 1.16 -16.25 4.28
C GLN A 134 0.98 -17.58 3.54
N ILE A 135 -0.02 -17.67 2.65
CA ILE A 135 -0.23 -18.85 1.80
C ILE A 135 0.97 -19.07 0.87
N SER A 136 1.51 -18.01 0.26
CA SER A 136 2.66 -18.10 -0.64
C SER A 136 3.92 -18.58 0.10
N ILE A 137 4.20 -18.04 1.29
CA ILE A 137 5.31 -18.45 2.15
C ILE A 137 5.15 -19.93 2.54
N MET A 138 3.98 -20.33 3.03
CA MET A 138 3.71 -21.73 3.39
C MET A 138 3.89 -22.68 2.19
N THR A 139 3.39 -22.29 1.02
CA THR A 139 3.52 -23.08 -0.21
C THR A 139 4.98 -23.22 -0.64
N PHE A 140 5.78 -22.16 -0.49
CA PHE A 140 7.21 -22.18 -0.77
C PHE A 140 7.97 -23.08 0.21
N GLU A 141 7.70 -22.98 1.50
CA GLU A 141 8.29 -23.85 2.54
C GLU A 141 7.98 -25.34 2.29
N ASP A 142 6.73 -25.67 1.95
CA ASP A 142 6.32 -27.03 1.59
C ASP A 142 7.06 -27.53 0.33
N SER A 143 7.29 -26.66 -0.66
CA SER A 143 8.03 -27.01 -1.87
C SER A 143 9.49 -27.33 -1.59
N LEU A 144 10.14 -26.59 -0.67
CA LEU A 144 11.51 -26.84 -0.23
C LEU A 144 11.62 -28.16 0.55
N ALA A 145 10.66 -28.43 1.45
CA ALA A 145 10.62 -29.68 2.20
C ALA A 145 10.40 -30.92 1.31
N SER A 146 9.78 -30.75 0.15
CA SER A 146 9.57 -31.83 -0.84
C SER A 146 10.79 -32.14 -1.72
N LEU A 147 11.84 -31.29 -1.66
CA LEU A 147 13.09 -31.45 -2.40
C LEU A 147 14.19 -32.15 -1.57
N GLU A 148 13.96 -32.38 -0.27
CA GLU A 148 14.80 -33.19 0.64
C GLU A 148 14.39 -34.67 0.64
#